data_AF-A0A2Z4FPA6-F1
#
_entry.id   AF-A0A2Z4FPA6-F1
#
_cell.length_a   1.000
_cell.length_b   1.000
_cell.length_c   1.000
_cell.angle_alpha   90.00
_cell.angle_beta   90.00
_cell.angle_gamma   90.00
#
_symmetry.space_group_name_H-M   'P 1'
#
loop_
_entity.id
_entity.type
_entity.pdbx_description
1 polymer ?
#
loop_
_entity_poly.entity_id
_entity_poly.type
_entity_poly.pdbx_seq_one_letter_code
_entity_poly.pdbx_strand_id
1 'polypeptide(L)'
;MSELGSIKSIKSLVKDTRIEGGNLYVTFEATPQEGEIEAVVPARISDAQREDEPFFFNAIRAANDLIRDLAGYTASVSAAAVAVDSAIDRAEGDDKAKPAAPLTEEELDDALYRAFSRVMHLFAWDPKAQEWVIIHEAQGLSAELQRQLKLAPLESYEDRHLMVRMLLDVATVDGKLNEPEQEALLDFVDKSQATGNRPGERGRVSQNDLRLAGAGASRETLYMLACAIAMIDHKFNPAESDRLDFYAKGLGIDEHRADELLEAGQMFFIEQYMTRRFAGLGELSEDDRQEVINLAKHLNYDTDSAEYAFERYRRAHSEDGGGFY
;
A
#
# COMPACT_ATOMS: atom_id res chain seq x y z
N MET A 1 -20.09 0.50 22.75
CA MET A 1 -18.89 1.09 22.16
C MET A 1 -17.92 -0.04 21.91
N SER A 2 -17.88 -0.49 20.66
CA SER A 2 -17.02 -1.58 20.20
C SER A 2 -15.58 -1.07 20.20
N GLU A 3 -14.67 -1.74 20.89
CA GLU A 3 -13.24 -1.43 20.90
C GLU A 3 -12.60 -1.83 19.54
N LEU A 4 -13.05 -1.23 18.45
CA LEU A 4 -12.53 -1.51 17.12
C LEU A 4 -11.06 -1.08 17.04
N GLY A 5 -10.21 -2.00 16.57
CA GLY A 5 -8.76 -1.80 16.56
C GLY A 5 -8.07 -2.03 17.91
N SER A 6 -8.77 -2.43 18.97
CA SER A 6 -8.09 -2.85 20.21
C SER A 6 -7.36 -4.17 20.01
N ILE A 7 -6.30 -4.37 20.79
CA ILE A 7 -5.54 -5.61 20.75
C ILE A 7 -6.41 -6.85 21.01
N LYS A 8 -7.49 -6.69 21.79
CA LYS A 8 -8.45 -7.75 22.05
C LYS A 8 -9.23 -8.16 20.80
N SER A 9 -9.62 -7.17 19.98
CA SER A 9 -10.27 -7.40 18.70
C SER A 9 -9.32 -8.03 17.68
N ILE A 10 -8.07 -7.58 17.64
CA ILE A 10 -7.04 -8.18 16.78
C ILE A 10 -6.75 -9.62 17.18
N LYS A 11 -6.60 -9.90 18.48
CA LYS A 11 -6.40 -11.26 19.02
C LYS A 11 -7.52 -12.23 18.64
N SER A 12 -8.75 -11.77 18.46
CA SER A 12 -9.83 -12.65 18.00
C SER A 12 -9.70 -13.13 16.56
N LEU A 13 -8.90 -12.43 15.75
CA LEU A 13 -8.60 -12.84 14.37
C LEU A 13 -7.40 -13.77 14.27
N VAL A 14 -6.61 -13.89 15.34
CA VAL A 14 -5.38 -14.68 15.32
C VAL A 14 -5.74 -16.16 15.41
N LYS A 15 -5.53 -16.87 14.29
CA LYS A 15 -5.67 -18.33 14.21
C LYS A 15 -4.43 -19.03 14.74
N ASP A 16 -3.26 -18.59 14.31
CA ASP A 16 -1.97 -19.19 14.70
C ASP A 16 -0.88 -18.13 14.85
N THR A 17 0.08 -18.41 15.75
CA THR A 17 1.29 -17.60 15.93
C THR A 17 2.50 -18.50 16.10
N ARG A 18 3.56 -18.24 15.33
CA ARG A 18 4.85 -18.90 15.47
C ARG A 18 5.99 -17.90 15.43
N ILE A 19 7.06 -18.17 16.17
CA ILE A 19 8.26 -17.33 16.21
C ILE A 19 9.41 -18.13 15.61
N GLU A 20 9.93 -17.70 14.46
CA GLU A 20 11.04 -18.34 13.78
C GLU A 20 12.06 -17.28 13.31
N GLY A 21 13.34 -17.51 13.60
CA GLY A 21 14.42 -16.62 13.13
C GLY A 21 14.40 -15.20 13.72
N GLY A 22 13.64 -14.94 14.77
CA GLY A 22 13.44 -13.59 15.33
C GLY A 22 12.25 -12.83 14.72
N ASN A 23 11.48 -13.49 13.86
CA ASN A 23 10.23 -12.97 13.30
C ASN A 23 9.03 -13.67 13.94
N LEU A 24 7.96 -12.92 14.15
CA LEU A 24 6.62 -13.40 14.48
C LEU A 24 5.83 -13.58 13.18
N TYR A 25 5.37 -14.79 12.93
CA TYR A 25 4.43 -15.14 11.87
C TYR A 25 3.06 -15.25 12.52
N VAL A 26 2.09 -14.52 11.99
CA VAL A 26 0.72 -14.46 12.50
C VAL A 26 -0.22 -14.84 11.37
N THR A 27 -1.04 -15.87 11.59
CA THR A 27 -2.11 -16.22 10.66
C THR A 27 -3.40 -15.63 11.18
N PHE A 28 -4.02 -14.77 10.38
CA PHE A 28 -5.31 -14.16 10.65
C PHE A 28 -6.42 -14.91 9.89
N GLU A 29 -7.54 -15.14 10.55
CA GLU A 29 -8.75 -15.75 9.99
C GLU A 29 -9.94 -14.97 10.55
N ALA A 30 -10.73 -14.35 9.67
CA ALA A 30 -11.94 -13.64 10.09
C ALA A 30 -13.08 -14.64 10.32
N THR A 31 -13.34 -15.49 9.32
CA THR A 31 -14.24 -16.63 9.43
C THR A 31 -13.64 -17.86 8.74
N PRO A 32 -13.94 -19.10 9.18
CA PRO A 32 -13.37 -20.32 8.59
C PRO A 32 -13.67 -20.54 7.10
N GLN A 33 -14.63 -19.80 6.55
CA GLN A 33 -15.07 -19.90 5.16
C GLN A 33 -14.36 -18.90 4.24
N GLU A 34 -13.78 -17.84 4.83
CA GLU A 34 -13.13 -16.73 4.14
C GLU A 34 -11.60 -16.92 4.00
N GLY A 35 -11.07 -18.04 4.45
CA GLY A 35 -9.65 -18.36 4.31
C GLY A 35 -8.74 -17.62 5.30
N GLU A 36 -7.43 -17.76 5.07
CA GLU A 36 -6.38 -17.38 6.02
C GLU A 36 -5.44 -16.34 5.39
N ILE A 37 -5.01 -15.36 6.19
CA ILE A 37 -4.07 -14.32 5.79
C ILE A 37 -2.87 -14.36 6.72
N GLU A 38 -1.67 -14.63 6.19
CA GLU A 38 -0.44 -14.68 6.98
C GLU A 38 0.34 -13.35 6.89
N ALA A 39 0.74 -12.82 8.05
CA ALA A 39 1.61 -11.66 8.16
C ALA A 39 2.89 -12.02 8.94
N VAL A 40 4.04 -11.50 8.48
CA VAL A 40 5.33 -11.70 9.16
C VAL A 40 5.90 -10.36 9.60
N VAL A 41 6.30 -10.26 10.86
CA VAL A 41 6.92 -9.06 11.45
C VAL A 41 8.09 -9.42 12.36
N PRO A 42 9.05 -8.52 12.59
CA PRO A 42 10.05 -8.71 13.65
C PRO A 42 9.38 -8.90 15.02
N ALA A 43 9.80 -9.93 15.74
CA ALA A 43 9.25 -10.26 17.05
C ALA A 43 9.60 -9.20 18.11
N ARG A 44 10.74 -8.52 17.96
CA ARG A 44 11.19 -7.42 18.81
C ARG A 44 11.65 -6.25 17.94
N ILE A 45 11.29 -5.05 18.35
CA ILE A 45 11.79 -3.80 17.78
C ILE A 45 12.56 -3.08 18.89
N SER A 46 13.73 -2.53 18.59
CA SER A 46 14.46 -1.70 19.57
C SER A 46 13.71 -0.38 19.76
N ASP A 47 13.69 0.21 20.96
CA ASP A 47 13.03 1.51 21.22
C ASP A 47 13.47 2.64 20.26
N ALA A 48 14.65 2.52 19.63
CA ALA A 48 15.13 3.44 18.60
C ALA A 48 14.38 3.37 17.25
N GLN A 49 13.53 2.37 17.05
CA GLN A 49 12.70 2.17 15.84
C GLN A 49 11.21 2.43 16.14
N ARG A 50 10.87 2.93 17.32
CA ARG A 50 9.50 3.14 17.83
C ARG A 50 9.07 4.60 17.73
N GLU A 51 9.56 5.33 16.72
CA GLU A 51 9.03 6.67 16.43
C GLU A 51 7.58 6.52 15.89
N ASP A 52 6.70 7.43 16.31
CA ASP A 52 5.32 7.56 15.83
C ASP A 52 5.36 7.70 14.30
N GLU A 53 5.28 6.58 13.58
CA GLU A 53 5.31 6.58 12.13
C GLU A 53 4.18 7.48 11.62
N PRO A 54 4.50 8.57 10.90
CA PRO A 54 3.49 9.44 10.35
C PRO A 54 2.42 8.65 9.58
N PHE A 55 1.16 9.04 9.77
CA PHE A 55 -0.06 8.60 9.05
C PHE A 55 0.16 8.14 7.59
N PHE A 56 1.10 8.80 6.91
CA PHE A 56 1.52 8.62 5.52
C PHE A 56 2.12 7.24 5.21
N PHE A 57 2.94 6.64 6.08
CA PHE A 57 3.66 5.40 5.78
C PHE A 57 2.76 4.18 5.64
N ASN A 58 1.61 4.16 6.31
CA ASN A 58 0.73 3.00 6.26
C ASN A 58 -0.08 2.94 4.94
N ALA A 59 -0.48 4.08 4.36
CA ALA A 59 -1.24 4.14 3.09
C ALA A 59 -0.39 3.69 1.91
N ILE A 60 0.85 4.18 1.94
CA ILE A 60 1.97 3.76 1.12
C ILE A 60 2.17 2.25 1.27
N ARG A 61 2.30 1.72 2.50
CA ARG A 61 2.49 0.27 2.70
C ARG A 61 1.35 -0.61 2.17
N ALA A 62 0.07 -0.22 2.29
CA ALA A 62 -1.00 -1.04 1.69
C ALA A 62 -1.02 -0.99 0.15
N ALA A 63 -0.63 0.15 -0.44
CA ALA A 63 -0.38 0.21 -1.87
C ALA A 63 0.84 -0.65 -2.24
N ASN A 64 1.93 -0.57 -1.45
CA ASN A 64 3.17 -1.32 -1.65
C ASN A 64 2.97 -2.83 -1.49
N ASP A 65 2.21 -3.29 -0.50
CA ASP A 65 1.91 -4.70 -0.25
C ASP A 65 1.13 -5.29 -1.43
N LEU A 66 0.11 -4.56 -1.90
CA LEU A 66 -0.67 -4.97 -3.07
C LEU A 66 0.17 -4.99 -4.35
N ILE A 67 1.06 -4.03 -4.54
CA ILE A 67 1.94 -3.96 -5.71
C ILE A 67 3.04 -5.04 -5.63
N ARG A 68 3.54 -5.38 -4.43
CA ARG A 68 4.56 -6.40 -4.20
C ARG A 68 4.04 -7.81 -4.48
N ASP A 69 2.81 -8.10 -4.05
CA ASP A 69 2.12 -9.36 -4.36
C ASP A 69 1.89 -9.52 -5.88
N LEU A 70 1.74 -8.41 -6.61
CA LEU A 70 1.41 -8.40 -8.04
C LEU A 70 2.63 -8.27 -8.96
N ALA A 71 3.73 -7.67 -8.49
CA ALA A 71 4.98 -7.55 -9.23
C ALA A 71 5.84 -8.83 -9.15
N GLY A 72 5.33 -9.93 -8.61
CA GLY A 72 5.97 -11.25 -8.72
C GLY A 72 7.37 -11.34 -8.10
N TYR A 73 7.74 -10.43 -7.19
CA TYR A 73 8.96 -10.54 -6.38
C TYR A 73 8.89 -11.70 -5.37
N THR A 74 7.76 -12.42 -5.33
CA THR A 74 7.52 -13.69 -4.65
C THR A 74 7.26 -14.82 -5.66
N ALA A 75 8.06 -14.94 -6.73
CA ALA A 75 7.97 -16.07 -7.64
C ALA A 75 8.55 -17.37 -7.03
N SER A 76 7.90 -17.88 -5.97
CA SER A 76 7.63 -19.30 -5.73
C SER A 76 6.78 -19.47 -4.47
N VAL A 77 5.54 -19.95 -4.66
CA VAL A 77 4.72 -20.83 -3.79
C VAL A 77 3.26 -20.36 -3.88
N SER A 78 2.42 -21.23 -4.43
CA SER A 78 0.96 -21.15 -4.41
C SER A 78 0.47 -20.77 -3.00
N ALA A 79 -0.23 -19.64 -2.85
CA ALA A 79 -0.89 -19.21 -1.61
C ALA A 79 -0.04 -19.44 -0.34
N ALA A 80 1.03 -18.67 -0.12
CA ALA A 80 1.78 -18.72 1.14
C ALA A 80 2.67 -17.48 1.37
N ALA A 81 2.66 -16.99 2.62
CA ALA A 81 3.66 -16.16 3.28
C ALA A 81 4.04 -14.80 2.67
N VAL A 82 3.52 -13.72 3.28
CA VAL A 82 4.12 -12.37 3.19
C VAL A 82 5.39 -12.33 4.06
N ALA A 83 6.49 -12.89 3.55
CA ALA A 83 7.81 -12.76 4.16
C ALA A 83 8.53 -11.54 3.60
N VAL A 84 8.60 -10.45 4.39
CA VAL A 84 9.45 -9.29 4.09
C VAL A 84 10.75 -9.41 4.87
N ASP A 85 11.86 -9.59 4.15
CA ASP A 85 13.20 -9.71 4.70
C ASP A 85 13.70 -8.36 5.26
N SER A 86 13.37 -8.10 6.53
CA SER A 86 14.01 -7.08 7.34
C SER A 86 15.13 -7.71 8.19
N ALA A 87 16.07 -8.38 7.52
CA ALA A 87 17.34 -8.75 8.10
C ALA A 87 18.44 -8.22 7.18
N ILE A 88 19.20 -7.22 7.63
CA ILE A 88 20.64 -7.01 7.41
C ILE A 88 20.96 -5.62 7.97
N ASP A 89 21.27 -5.62 9.27
CA ASP A 89 22.44 -4.96 9.82
C ASP A 89 22.98 -5.91 10.90
N ARG A 90 23.36 -7.12 10.47
CA ARG A 90 24.17 -8.02 11.29
C ARG A 90 25.62 -7.78 10.91
N ALA A 91 26.27 -6.97 11.74
CA ALA A 91 27.71 -6.98 11.87
C ALA A 91 28.19 -8.43 11.98
N GLU A 92 29.18 -8.78 11.16
CA GLU A 92 29.93 -10.03 11.22
C GLU A 92 30.49 -10.20 12.64
N GLY A 93 29.80 -11.02 13.43
CA GLY A 93 30.15 -11.35 14.79
C GLY A 93 29.68 -12.77 15.07
N ASP A 94 30.63 -13.69 15.01
CA ASP A 94 30.51 -15.11 15.29
C ASP A 94 30.05 -15.34 16.74
N ASP A 95 28.74 -15.26 16.99
CA ASP A 95 28.17 -15.47 18.31
C ASP A 95 27.07 -16.53 18.24
N LYS A 96 27.34 -17.67 18.86
CA LYS A 96 26.40 -18.77 19.04
C LYS A 96 25.11 -18.21 19.65
N ALA A 97 24.04 -18.18 18.86
CA ALA A 97 22.75 -17.63 19.25
C ALA A 97 22.30 -18.21 20.59
N LYS A 98 22.39 -17.40 21.65
CA LYS A 98 21.71 -17.68 22.91
C LYS A 98 20.21 -17.86 22.59
N PRO A 99 19.53 -18.84 23.21
CA PRO A 99 18.09 -18.96 23.06
C PRO A 99 17.47 -17.62 23.42
N ALA A 100 16.79 -16.99 22.44
CA ALA A 100 16.13 -15.72 22.65
C ALA A 100 15.15 -15.89 23.82
N ALA A 101 15.22 -14.99 24.81
CA ALA A 101 14.26 -14.98 25.90
C ALA A 101 12.84 -14.92 25.32
N PRO A 102 11.86 -15.63 25.90
CA PRO A 102 10.47 -15.59 25.45
C PRO A 102 9.96 -14.14 25.38
N LEU A 103 9.09 -13.84 24.42
CA LEU A 103 8.47 -12.51 24.30
C LEU A 103 7.63 -12.22 25.55
N THR A 104 7.65 -10.99 26.03
CA THR A 104 6.67 -10.54 27.02
C THR A 104 5.29 -10.39 26.36
N GLU A 105 4.22 -10.37 27.16
CA GLU A 105 2.86 -10.17 26.63
C GLU A 105 2.73 -8.81 25.93
N GLU A 106 3.38 -7.77 26.44
CA GLU A 106 3.43 -6.45 25.81
C GLU A 106 4.20 -6.47 24.47
N GLU A 107 5.33 -7.19 24.40
CA GLU A 107 6.09 -7.34 23.14
C GLU A 107 5.27 -8.11 22.09
N LEU A 108 4.53 -9.13 22.51
CA LEU A 108 3.67 -9.92 21.63
C LEU A 108 2.50 -9.08 21.12
N ASP A 109 1.86 -8.29 21.99
CA ASP A 109 0.72 -7.45 21.64
C ASP A 109 1.10 -6.36 20.65
N ASP A 110 2.26 -5.74 20.87
CA ASP A 110 2.87 -4.76 19.96
C ASP A 110 3.22 -5.39 18.61
N ALA A 111 3.80 -6.60 18.61
CA ALA A 111 4.10 -7.34 17.38
C ALA A 111 2.82 -7.78 16.63
N LEU A 112 1.78 -8.21 17.34
CA LEU A 112 0.47 -8.54 16.76
C LEU A 112 -0.18 -7.32 16.13
N TYR A 113 -0.13 -6.16 16.78
CA TYR A 113 -0.65 -4.92 16.24
C TYR A 113 0.06 -4.55 14.93
N ARG A 114 1.39 -4.66 14.88
CA ARG A 114 2.17 -4.44 13.66
C ARG A 114 1.88 -5.47 12.57
N ALA A 115 1.66 -6.73 12.93
CA ALA A 115 1.31 -7.77 11.98
C ALA A 115 -0.06 -7.49 11.36
N PHE A 116 -1.03 -7.12 12.21
CA PHE A 116 -2.37 -6.79 11.77
C PHE A 116 -2.41 -5.50 10.94
N SER A 117 -1.68 -4.45 11.31
CA SER A 117 -1.66 -3.19 10.56
C SER A 117 -1.22 -3.34 9.11
N ARG A 118 -0.37 -4.34 8.81
CA ARG A 118 0.03 -4.70 7.44
C ARG A 118 -1.14 -5.26 6.64
N VAL A 119 -1.90 -6.18 7.24
CA VAL A 119 -2.99 -6.88 6.54
C VAL A 119 -4.36 -6.26 6.76
N MET A 120 -4.48 -5.22 7.58
CA MET A 120 -5.75 -4.61 7.99
C MET A 120 -6.62 -4.18 6.80
N HIS A 121 -6.01 -3.78 5.69
CA HIS A 121 -6.71 -3.39 4.47
C HIS A 121 -7.49 -4.54 3.81
N LEU A 122 -7.24 -5.79 4.22
CA LEU A 122 -7.96 -6.98 3.78
C LEU A 122 -9.14 -7.32 4.70
N PHE A 123 -9.34 -6.59 5.79
CA PHE A 123 -10.40 -6.82 6.76
C PHE A 123 -11.37 -5.64 6.80
N ALA A 124 -12.67 -5.92 6.82
CA ALA A 124 -13.71 -4.94 7.17
C ALA A 124 -14.39 -5.39 8.47
N TRP A 125 -14.89 -4.44 9.24
CA TRP A 125 -15.80 -4.75 10.33
C TRP A 125 -17.23 -4.79 9.81
N ASP A 126 -17.94 -5.91 9.99
CA ASP A 126 -19.38 -5.98 9.76
C ASP A 126 -20.12 -5.50 11.03
N PRO A 127 -20.73 -4.30 11.02
CA PRO A 127 -21.45 -3.78 12.18
C PRO A 127 -22.69 -4.60 12.54
N LYS A 128 -23.26 -5.37 11.61
CA LYS A 128 -24.46 -6.19 11.84
C LYS A 128 -24.12 -7.48 12.57
N ALA A 129 -23.08 -8.17 12.10
CA ALA A 129 -22.59 -9.39 12.73
C ALA A 129 -21.66 -9.12 13.92
N GLN A 130 -21.18 -7.89 14.07
CA GLN A 130 -20.16 -7.50 15.06
C GLN A 130 -18.92 -8.40 15.00
N GLU A 131 -18.48 -8.69 13.78
CA GLU A 131 -17.30 -9.50 13.50
C GLU A 131 -16.48 -8.84 12.38
N TRP A 132 -15.20 -9.19 12.31
CA TRP A 132 -14.43 -8.86 11.12
C TRP A 132 -14.78 -9.85 10.01
N VAL A 133 -14.71 -9.39 8.78
CA VAL A 133 -14.85 -10.19 7.56
C VAL A 133 -13.66 -9.91 6.66
N ILE A 134 -13.17 -10.93 5.95
CA ILE A 134 -12.16 -10.73 4.91
C ILE A 134 -12.85 -10.14 3.69
N ILE A 135 -12.36 -9.00 3.25
CA ILE A 135 -12.84 -8.31 2.06
C ILE A 135 -12.27 -9.03 0.82
N HIS A 136 -12.91 -10.13 0.39
CA HIS A 136 -12.51 -10.85 -0.83
C HIS A 136 -12.69 -10.01 -2.11
N GLU A 137 -13.69 -9.15 -2.10
CA GLU A 137 -13.98 -8.16 -3.12
C GLU A 137 -14.35 -6.89 -2.35
N ALA A 138 -13.48 -5.88 -2.35
CA ALA A 138 -13.89 -4.57 -1.89
C ALA A 138 -15.02 -4.12 -2.83
N GLN A 139 -16.26 -4.34 -2.41
CA GLN A 139 -17.42 -3.75 -3.05
C GLN A 139 -17.35 -2.25 -2.82
N GLY A 140 -16.57 -1.60 -3.69
CA GLY A 140 -16.49 -0.17 -3.78
C GLY A 140 -15.09 0.39 -3.59
N LEU A 141 -14.87 1.45 -4.35
CA LEU A 141 -13.86 2.49 -4.15
C LEU A 141 -12.47 2.11 -4.68
N SER A 142 -11.66 1.31 -3.99
CA SER A 142 -10.25 1.05 -4.37
C SER A 142 -10.05 0.11 -5.57
N ALA A 143 -11.13 -0.20 -6.30
CA ALA A 143 -11.19 -1.33 -7.21
C ALA A 143 -10.31 -1.16 -8.45
N GLU A 144 -10.16 0.04 -9.03
CA GLU A 144 -9.59 0.12 -10.38
C GLU A 144 -8.07 -0.10 -10.43
N LEU A 145 -7.29 0.58 -9.58
CA LEU A 145 -5.85 0.33 -9.47
C LEU A 145 -5.57 -1.12 -9.05
N GLN A 146 -6.30 -1.61 -8.05
CA GLN A 146 -6.15 -2.99 -7.56
C GLN A 146 -6.55 -4.02 -8.62
N ARG A 147 -7.64 -3.78 -9.35
CA ARG A 147 -8.12 -4.60 -10.47
C ARG A 147 -7.11 -4.60 -11.59
N GLN A 148 -6.55 -3.43 -11.95
CA GLN A 148 -5.54 -3.33 -12.99
C GLN A 148 -4.30 -4.14 -12.63
N LEU A 149 -3.78 -3.98 -11.41
CA LEU A 149 -2.62 -4.74 -10.96
C LEU A 149 -2.90 -6.26 -10.95
N LYS A 150 -4.12 -6.69 -10.59
CA LYS A 150 -4.56 -8.09 -10.63
C LYS A 150 -4.72 -8.64 -12.04
N LEU A 151 -5.28 -7.85 -12.96
CA LEU A 151 -5.57 -8.28 -14.33
C LEU A 151 -4.33 -8.23 -15.23
N ALA A 152 -3.41 -7.32 -14.95
CA ALA A 152 -2.22 -7.08 -15.75
C ALA A 152 -0.96 -6.91 -14.87
N PRO A 153 -0.57 -7.97 -14.14
CA PRO A 153 0.65 -7.97 -13.34
C PRO A 153 1.90 -7.81 -14.23
N LEU A 154 2.97 -7.24 -13.66
CA LEU A 154 4.25 -7.05 -14.37
C LEU A 154 5.11 -8.31 -14.29
N GLU A 155 4.83 -9.27 -15.18
CA GLU A 155 5.51 -10.58 -15.18
C GLU A 155 6.93 -10.55 -15.81
N SER A 156 7.19 -9.62 -16.73
CA SER A 156 8.49 -9.49 -17.38
C SER A 156 9.51 -8.81 -16.44
N TYR A 157 10.73 -9.35 -16.41
CA TYR A 157 11.83 -8.75 -15.68
C TYR A 157 12.18 -7.34 -16.21
N GLU A 158 12.10 -7.17 -17.51
CA GLU A 158 12.33 -5.90 -18.20
C GLU A 158 11.29 -4.85 -17.80
N ASP A 159 10.00 -5.21 -17.76
CA ASP A 159 8.93 -4.31 -17.34
C ASP A 159 9.08 -3.91 -15.86
N ARG A 160 9.43 -4.86 -14.99
CA ARG A 160 9.72 -4.54 -13.58
C ARG A 160 10.92 -3.62 -13.43
N HIS A 161 11.96 -3.82 -14.21
CA HIS A 161 13.13 -2.93 -14.20
C HIS A 161 12.79 -1.53 -14.69
N LEU A 162 11.98 -1.44 -15.76
CA LEU A 162 11.46 -0.17 -16.27
C LEU A 162 10.57 0.53 -15.25
N MET A 163 9.67 -0.21 -14.58
CA MET A 163 8.83 0.30 -13.49
C MET A 163 9.69 0.98 -12.44
N VAL A 164 10.68 0.28 -11.88
CA VAL A 164 11.59 0.85 -10.87
C VAL A 164 12.23 2.15 -11.34
N ARG A 165 12.72 2.19 -12.58
CA ARG A 165 13.31 3.40 -13.16
C ARG A 165 12.28 4.52 -13.29
N MET A 166 11.05 4.22 -13.68
CA MET A 166 9.96 5.21 -13.78
C MET A 166 9.60 5.79 -12.41
N LEU A 167 9.47 4.94 -11.39
CA LEU A 167 9.14 5.36 -10.03
C LEU A 167 10.22 6.30 -9.46
N LEU A 168 11.49 5.91 -9.60
CA LEU A 168 12.62 6.75 -9.16
C LEU A 168 12.71 8.07 -9.90
N ASP A 169 12.42 8.06 -11.20
CA ASP A 169 12.54 9.23 -12.05
C ASP A 169 11.38 10.22 -11.84
N VAL A 170 10.18 9.76 -11.46
CA VAL A 170 9.06 10.60 -10.97
C VAL A 170 9.39 11.18 -9.60
N ALA A 171 9.78 10.34 -8.64
CA ALA A 171 10.08 10.78 -7.28
C ALA A 171 11.31 11.71 -7.17
N THR A 172 12.13 11.82 -8.22
CA THR A 172 13.30 12.71 -8.25
C THR A 172 13.16 13.84 -9.26
N VAL A 173 11.95 14.13 -9.74
CA VAL A 173 11.70 15.23 -10.68
C VAL A 173 12.19 16.57 -10.13
N ASP A 174 11.98 16.82 -8.83
CA ASP A 174 12.41 18.04 -8.13
C ASP A 174 13.91 18.01 -7.70
N GLY A 175 14.59 16.88 -7.95
CA GLY A 175 15.98 16.65 -7.62
C GLY A 175 16.25 16.15 -6.19
N LYS A 176 15.22 15.88 -5.39
CA LYS A 176 15.37 15.35 -4.02
C LYS A 176 14.32 14.29 -3.72
N LEU A 177 14.78 13.13 -3.30
CA LEU A 177 13.90 12.14 -2.67
C LEU A 177 13.55 12.63 -1.26
N ASN A 178 12.27 12.82 -0.96
CA ASN A 178 11.86 13.02 0.42
C ASN A 178 11.82 11.66 1.16
N GLU A 179 11.83 11.68 2.49
CA GLU A 179 11.88 10.46 3.31
C GLU A 179 10.68 9.52 3.08
N PRO A 180 9.42 10.02 2.98
CA PRO A 180 8.28 9.19 2.59
C PRO A 180 8.40 8.49 1.22
N GLU A 181 8.82 9.22 0.17
CA GLU A 181 9.09 8.65 -1.15
C GLU A 181 10.20 7.62 -1.11
N GLN A 182 11.25 7.92 -0.33
CA GLN A 182 12.39 7.02 -0.17
C GLN A 182 11.97 5.70 0.44
N GLU A 183 11.21 5.72 1.52
CA GLU A 183 10.73 4.51 2.16
C GLU A 183 9.80 3.73 1.23
N ALA A 184 8.86 4.43 0.56
CA ALA A 184 7.98 3.82 -0.41
C ALA A 184 8.74 3.12 -1.52
N LEU A 185 9.72 3.80 -2.12
CA LEU A 185 10.58 3.24 -3.16
C LEU A 185 11.41 2.06 -2.67
N LEU A 186 11.90 2.10 -1.43
CA LEU A 186 12.63 0.98 -0.85
C LEU A 186 11.75 -0.24 -0.59
N ASP A 187 10.44 -0.06 -0.46
CA ASP A 187 9.48 -1.17 -0.42
C ASP A 187 9.20 -1.75 -1.82
N PHE A 188 9.24 -0.93 -2.88
CA PHE A 188 9.06 -1.36 -4.27
C PHE A 188 10.29 -1.98 -4.91
N VAL A 189 11.47 -1.47 -4.54
CA VAL A 189 12.73 -1.77 -5.18
C VAL A 189 13.52 -2.65 -4.23
N ASP A 190 13.85 -3.87 -4.66
CA ASP A 190 14.80 -4.71 -3.92
C ASP A 190 16.03 -3.85 -3.55
N LYS A 191 16.42 -3.85 -2.27
CA LYS A 191 17.54 -3.04 -1.75
C LYS A 191 18.80 -3.23 -2.59
N SER A 192 18.99 -4.41 -3.20
CA SER A 192 20.09 -4.69 -4.14
C SER A 192 20.02 -3.82 -5.41
N GLN A 193 18.81 -3.52 -5.89
CA GLN A 193 18.56 -2.60 -6.99
C GLN A 193 18.54 -1.13 -6.55
N ALA A 194 18.17 -0.81 -5.31
CA ALA A 194 18.20 0.57 -4.80
C ALA A 194 19.63 1.05 -4.46
N THR A 195 20.46 0.19 -3.88
CA THR A 195 21.83 0.55 -3.41
C THR A 195 22.87 0.58 -4.53
N GLY A 196 22.72 -0.26 -5.55
CA GLY A 196 23.60 -0.27 -6.73
C GLY A 196 23.20 0.72 -7.83
N ASN A 197 22.02 1.34 -7.74
CA ASN A 197 21.51 2.26 -8.75
C ASN A 197 21.09 3.57 -8.10
N ARG A 198 22.05 4.46 -7.84
CA ARG A 198 21.68 5.86 -7.63
C ARG A 198 20.95 6.36 -8.88
N PRO A 199 19.78 7.02 -8.78
CA PRO A 199 18.97 7.48 -9.91
C PRO A 199 19.76 8.24 -10.99
N GLY A 200 20.86 8.90 -10.60
CA GLY A 200 21.74 9.63 -11.51
C GLY A 200 22.63 8.77 -12.44
N GLU A 201 22.91 7.51 -12.11
CA GLU A 201 23.90 6.71 -12.87
C GLU A 201 23.33 6.02 -14.11
N ARG A 202 22.03 5.69 -14.13
CA ARG A 202 21.36 5.07 -15.29
C ARG A 202 20.60 6.06 -16.17
N GLY A 203 20.56 7.33 -15.79
CA GLY A 203 19.87 8.39 -16.51
C GLY A 203 18.34 8.29 -16.46
N ARG A 204 17.68 9.42 -16.76
CA ARG A 204 16.22 9.53 -16.83
C ARG A 204 15.63 8.54 -17.82
N VAL A 205 14.41 8.07 -17.55
CA VAL A 205 13.70 7.16 -18.47
C VAL A 205 13.46 7.87 -19.81
N SER A 206 13.90 7.25 -20.90
CA SER A 206 13.76 7.80 -22.25
C SER A 206 12.50 7.28 -22.94
N GLN A 207 12.07 7.95 -24.02
CA GLN A 207 10.99 7.46 -24.89
C GLN A 207 11.30 6.08 -25.50
N ASN A 208 12.58 5.76 -25.73
CA ASN A 208 12.96 4.46 -26.25
C ASN A 208 12.83 3.36 -25.18
N ASP A 209 13.15 3.66 -23.92
CA ASP A 209 12.94 2.72 -22.81
C ASP A 209 11.45 2.35 -22.70
N LEU A 210 10.56 3.35 -22.74
CA LEU A 210 9.10 3.15 -22.63
C LEU A 210 8.52 2.36 -23.80
N ARG A 211 9.07 2.51 -25.01
CA ARG A 211 8.63 1.73 -26.18
C ARG A 211 9.00 0.26 -26.10
N LEU A 212 10.03 -0.08 -25.33
CA LEU A 212 10.45 -1.46 -25.09
C LEU A 212 9.59 -2.17 -24.03
N ALA A 213 8.73 -1.43 -23.32
CA ALA A 213 7.76 -2.03 -22.41
C ALA A 213 6.88 -3.05 -23.11
N GLY A 214 6.51 -4.11 -22.38
CA GLY A 214 5.53 -5.11 -22.78
C GLY A 214 4.28 -4.46 -23.38
N ALA A 215 3.66 -5.14 -24.35
CA ALA A 215 2.48 -4.61 -25.03
C ALA A 215 1.20 -4.82 -24.19
N GLY A 216 0.19 -3.99 -24.42
CA GLY A 216 -1.13 -4.14 -23.84
C GLY A 216 -1.23 -3.59 -22.41
N ALA A 217 -1.97 -4.28 -21.56
CA ALA A 217 -2.40 -3.77 -20.25
C ALA A 217 -1.25 -3.56 -19.26
N SER A 218 -0.09 -4.20 -19.43
CA SER A 218 1.09 -3.95 -18.57
C SER A 218 1.57 -2.51 -18.65
N ARG A 219 1.33 -1.82 -19.78
CA ARG A 219 1.65 -0.39 -19.94
C ARG A 219 0.78 0.50 -19.08
N GLU A 220 -0.52 0.21 -19.02
CA GLU A 220 -1.44 0.92 -18.13
C GLU A 220 -1.04 0.69 -16.67
N THR A 221 -0.64 -0.53 -16.32
CA THR A 221 -0.11 -0.86 -14.99
C THR A 221 1.14 -0.03 -14.66
N LEU A 222 2.13 0.01 -15.56
CA LEU A 222 3.33 0.85 -15.40
C LEU A 222 3.00 2.32 -15.18
N TYR A 223 2.03 2.84 -15.95
CA TYR A 223 1.59 4.23 -15.84
C TYR A 223 0.89 4.50 -14.51
N MET A 224 -0.09 3.68 -14.11
CA MET A 224 -0.80 3.84 -12.85
C MET A 224 0.11 3.77 -11.62
N LEU A 225 1.14 2.91 -11.66
CA LEU A 225 2.16 2.84 -10.62
C LEU A 225 2.98 4.13 -10.52
N ALA A 226 3.34 4.72 -11.67
CA ALA A 226 4.01 6.02 -11.69
C ALA A 226 3.10 7.14 -11.16
N CYS A 227 1.82 7.14 -11.51
CA CYS A 227 0.83 8.05 -10.93
C CYS A 227 0.78 7.91 -9.40
N ALA A 228 0.79 6.67 -8.89
CA ALA A 228 0.71 6.43 -7.46
C ALA A 228 1.92 7.00 -6.70
N ILE A 229 3.13 6.87 -7.24
CA ILE A 229 4.31 7.50 -6.65
C ILE A 229 4.23 9.02 -6.72
N ALA A 230 3.75 9.60 -7.82
CA ALA A 230 3.61 11.05 -7.96
C ALA A 230 2.65 11.69 -6.93
N MET A 231 1.72 10.90 -6.36
CA MET A 231 0.71 11.39 -5.42
C MET A 231 1.06 11.16 -3.96
N ILE A 232 2.21 10.54 -3.71
CA ILE A 232 2.57 9.98 -2.40
C ILE A 232 2.81 11.05 -1.34
N ASP A 233 3.38 12.17 -1.75
CA ASP A 233 3.68 13.31 -0.89
C ASP A 233 2.51 14.31 -0.79
N HIS A 234 1.39 13.97 -1.45
CA HIS A 234 0.20 14.79 -1.59
C HIS A 234 0.42 16.15 -2.26
N LYS A 235 1.50 16.33 -3.02
CA LYS A 235 1.78 17.57 -3.74
C LYS A 235 2.02 17.26 -5.20
N PHE A 236 0.92 17.03 -5.91
CA PHE A 236 1.00 16.80 -7.33
C PHE A 236 1.40 18.07 -8.07
N ASN A 237 2.69 18.17 -8.41
CA ASN A 237 3.27 19.38 -8.98
C ASN A 237 3.28 19.32 -10.52
N PRO A 238 3.36 20.48 -11.22
CA PRO A 238 3.34 20.50 -12.68
C PRO A 238 4.46 19.68 -13.33
N ALA A 239 5.60 19.52 -12.67
CA ALA A 239 6.74 18.80 -13.23
C ALA A 239 6.53 17.27 -13.18
N GLU A 240 5.84 16.76 -12.14
CA GLU A 240 5.37 15.37 -12.09
C GLU A 240 4.31 15.11 -13.14
N SER A 241 3.34 16.03 -13.30
CA SER A 241 2.34 15.96 -14.36
C SER A 241 2.99 15.88 -15.75
N ASP A 242 3.95 16.77 -16.05
CA ASP A 242 4.72 16.73 -17.30
C ASP A 242 5.47 15.40 -17.48
N ARG A 243 5.93 14.79 -16.37
CA ARG A 243 6.61 13.49 -16.40
C ARG A 243 5.65 12.35 -16.70
N LEU A 244 4.46 12.35 -16.09
CA LEU A 244 3.41 11.36 -16.37
C LEU A 244 2.92 11.47 -17.82
N ASP A 245 2.72 12.68 -18.34
CA ASP A 245 2.39 12.90 -19.75
C ASP A 245 3.46 12.32 -20.69
N PHE A 246 4.73 12.51 -20.34
CA PHE A 246 5.85 11.93 -21.07
C PHE A 246 5.79 10.39 -21.04
N TYR A 247 5.41 9.78 -19.92
CA TYR A 247 5.23 8.34 -19.80
C TYR A 247 4.05 7.81 -20.59
N ALA A 248 2.86 8.43 -20.48
CA ALA A 248 1.69 8.05 -21.25
C ALA A 248 2.00 8.00 -22.75
N LYS A 249 2.62 9.07 -23.27
CA LYS A 249 3.05 9.15 -24.68
C LYS A 249 4.06 8.08 -25.07
N GLY A 250 5.04 7.80 -24.21
CA GLY A 250 6.08 6.80 -24.51
C GLY A 250 5.61 5.35 -24.44
N LEU A 251 4.67 5.09 -23.54
CA LEU A 251 3.95 3.82 -23.43
C LEU A 251 2.89 3.67 -24.54
N GLY A 252 2.56 4.74 -25.24
CA GLY A 252 1.52 4.74 -26.28
C GLY A 252 0.12 4.55 -25.71
N ILE A 253 -0.12 5.08 -24.52
CA ILE A 253 -1.45 5.20 -23.91
C ILE A 253 -2.12 6.43 -24.53
N ASP A 254 -3.37 6.27 -24.94
CA ASP A 254 -4.17 7.39 -25.44
C ASP A 254 -4.37 8.45 -24.35
N GLU A 255 -4.41 9.73 -24.74
CA GLU A 255 -4.52 10.85 -23.78
C GLU A 255 -5.76 10.71 -22.89
N HIS A 256 -6.92 10.38 -23.46
CA HIS A 256 -8.14 10.19 -22.69
C HIS A 256 -8.02 9.01 -21.72
N ARG A 257 -7.37 7.93 -22.14
CA ARG A 257 -7.15 6.76 -21.29
C ARG A 257 -6.14 7.08 -20.17
N ALA A 258 -5.13 7.89 -20.44
CA ALA A 258 -4.19 8.34 -19.42
C ALA A 258 -4.90 9.18 -18.34
N ASP A 259 -5.80 10.08 -18.74
CA ASP A 259 -6.63 10.86 -17.81
C ASP A 259 -7.49 9.93 -16.93
N GLU A 260 -8.18 8.95 -17.52
CA GLU A 260 -8.97 7.96 -16.75
C GLU A 260 -8.11 7.19 -15.72
N LEU A 261 -6.90 6.77 -16.11
CA LEU A 261 -5.98 6.03 -15.24
C LEU A 261 -5.43 6.92 -14.12
N LEU A 262 -5.17 8.20 -14.41
CA LEU A 262 -4.77 9.20 -13.42
C LEU A 262 -5.89 9.44 -12.40
N GLU A 263 -7.11 9.67 -12.88
CA GLU A 263 -8.30 9.85 -12.04
C GLU A 263 -8.54 8.62 -11.14
N ALA A 264 -8.39 7.42 -11.69
CA ALA A 264 -8.48 6.18 -10.92
C ALA A 264 -7.41 6.10 -9.82
N GLY A 265 -6.18 6.54 -10.10
CA GLY A 265 -5.12 6.66 -9.10
C GLY A 265 -5.46 7.70 -8.02
N GLN A 266 -5.90 8.89 -8.40
CA GLN A 266 -6.27 9.97 -7.45
C GLN A 266 -7.41 9.53 -6.53
N MET A 267 -8.44 8.91 -7.11
CA MET A 267 -9.57 8.37 -6.36
C MET A 267 -9.11 7.33 -5.34
N PHE A 268 -8.25 6.39 -5.74
CA PHE A 268 -7.68 5.40 -4.83
C PHE A 268 -7.00 6.05 -3.62
N PHE A 269 -6.19 7.10 -3.82
CA PHE A 269 -5.54 7.81 -2.72
C PHE A 269 -6.53 8.49 -1.78
N ILE A 270 -7.56 9.15 -2.31
CA ILE A 270 -8.60 9.78 -1.51
C ILE A 270 -9.35 8.75 -0.66
N GLU A 271 -9.61 7.57 -1.20
CA GLU A 271 -10.34 6.52 -0.51
C GLU A 271 -9.49 5.85 0.56
N GLN A 272 -8.22 5.61 0.28
CA GLN A 272 -7.26 5.14 1.29
C GLN A 272 -7.13 6.15 2.43
N TYR A 273 -7.08 7.44 2.10
CA TYR A 273 -7.09 8.51 3.10
C TYR A 273 -8.32 8.43 3.98
N MET A 274 -9.53 8.40 3.41
CA MET A 274 -10.78 8.32 4.17
C MET A 274 -10.86 7.08 5.05
N THR A 275 -10.58 5.90 4.48
CA THR A 275 -10.65 4.61 5.18
C THR A 275 -9.77 4.63 6.43
N ARG A 276 -8.60 5.27 6.37
CA ARG A 276 -7.66 5.29 7.50
C ARG A 276 -7.96 6.41 8.48
N ARG A 277 -8.21 7.61 7.97
CA ARG A 277 -8.42 8.81 8.78
C ARG A 277 -9.71 8.72 9.57
N PHE A 278 -10.73 8.09 8.98
CA PHE A 278 -12.08 8.02 9.51
C PHE A 278 -12.51 6.62 9.95
N ALA A 279 -11.64 5.61 9.87
CA ALA A 279 -11.93 4.28 10.41
C ALA A 279 -12.33 4.36 11.89
N GLY A 280 -13.46 3.74 12.23
CA GLY A 280 -13.95 3.68 13.61
C GLY A 280 -14.47 5.00 14.17
N LEU A 281 -14.43 6.10 13.40
CA LEU A 281 -15.19 7.29 13.72
C LEU A 281 -16.68 7.01 13.45
N GLY A 282 -17.55 7.59 14.27
CA GLY A 282 -19.00 7.50 14.10
C GLY A 282 -19.47 8.39 12.95
N GLU A 283 -20.43 9.27 13.23
CA GLU A 283 -20.89 10.24 12.23
C GLU A 283 -19.75 11.18 11.79
N LEU A 284 -19.51 11.25 10.48
CA LEU A 284 -18.53 12.15 9.89
C LEU A 284 -19.11 13.57 9.78
N SER A 285 -18.29 14.55 10.15
CA SER A 285 -18.66 15.97 10.19
C SER A 285 -18.40 16.69 8.86
N GLU A 286 -18.85 17.94 8.76
CA GLU A 286 -18.50 18.82 7.63
C GLU A 286 -17.02 19.19 7.60
N ASP A 287 -16.34 19.17 8.76
CA ASP A 287 -14.90 19.41 8.82
C ASP A 287 -14.13 18.25 8.16
N ASP A 288 -14.56 17.01 8.39
CA ASP A 288 -14.02 15.81 7.74
C ASP A 288 -14.22 15.86 6.21
N ARG A 289 -15.40 16.32 5.76
CA ARG A 289 -15.68 16.57 4.33
C ARG A 289 -14.69 17.58 3.76
N GLN A 290 -14.45 18.67 4.48
CA GLN A 290 -13.54 19.72 4.04
C GLN A 290 -12.08 19.25 3.98
N GLU A 291 -11.65 18.36 4.89
CA GLU A 291 -10.34 17.69 4.85
C GLU A 291 -10.15 16.93 3.52
N VAL A 292 -11.14 16.14 3.10
CA VAL A 292 -11.10 15.37 1.84
C VAL A 292 -11.08 16.28 0.61
N ILE A 293 -11.90 17.32 0.58
CA ILE A 293 -11.91 18.30 -0.52
C ILE A 293 -10.56 19.02 -0.62
N ASN A 294 -9.96 19.34 0.53
CA ASN A 294 -8.64 19.96 0.53
C ASN A 294 -7.58 18.99 -0.01
N LEU A 295 -7.61 17.71 0.37
CA LEU A 295 -6.72 16.70 -0.20
C LEU A 295 -6.88 16.60 -1.72
N ALA A 296 -8.11 16.52 -2.22
CA ALA A 296 -8.40 16.46 -3.66
C ALA A 296 -7.78 17.63 -4.43
N LYS A 297 -7.87 18.86 -3.91
CA LYS A 297 -7.24 20.04 -4.52
C LYS A 297 -5.72 19.92 -4.60
N HIS A 298 -5.07 19.37 -3.58
CA HIS A 298 -3.62 19.18 -3.59
C HIS A 298 -3.18 18.09 -4.56
N LEU A 299 -4.04 17.09 -4.80
CA LEU A 299 -3.83 16.05 -5.80
C LEU A 299 -4.24 16.48 -7.22
N ASN A 300 -4.71 17.73 -7.41
CA ASN A 300 -5.34 18.20 -8.65
C ASN A 300 -6.49 17.29 -9.13
N TYR A 301 -7.28 16.78 -8.19
CA TYR A 301 -8.46 15.97 -8.42
C TYR A 301 -9.73 16.82 -8.36
N ASP A 302 -10.72 16.45 -9.17
CA ASP A 302 -12.01 17.14 -9.22
C ASP A 302 -12.71 17.12 -7.84
N THR A 303 -13.12 18.31 -7.37
CA THR A 303 -13.67 18.44 -6.02
C THR A 303 -15.06 17.85 -5.91
N ASP A 304 -15.84 17.86 -6.99
CA ASP A 304 -17.19 17.28 -7.00
C ASP A 304 -17.10 15.74 -6.92
N SER A 305 -16.13 15.15 -7.61
CA SER A 305 -15.82 13.73 -7.53
C SER A 305 -15.32 13.32 -6.15
N ALA A 306 -14.48 14.14 -5.51
CA ALA A 306 -14.04 13.92 -4.12
C ALA A 306 -15.21 14.00 -3.12
N GLU A 307 -16.11 14.96 -3.29
CA GLU A 307 -17.32 15.09 -2.50
C GLU A 307 -18.24 13.87 -2.68
N TYR A 308 -18.43 13.41 -3.92
CA TYR A 308 -19.17 12.20 -4.19
C TYR A 308 -18.54 10.97 -3.51
N ALA A 309 -17.21 10.85 -3.53
CA ALA A 309 -16.49 9.79 -2.85
C ALA A 309 -16.70 9.84 -1.32
N PHE A 310 -16.65 11.03 -0.73
CA PHE A 310 -16.92 11.24 0.69
C PHE A 310 -18.36 10.87 1.07
N GLU A 311 -19.35 11.33 0.31
CA GLU A 311 -20.75 10.99 0.54
C GLU A 311 -21.00 9.49 0.43
N ARG A 312 -20.38 8.85 -0.55
CA ARG A 312 -20.41 7.39 -0.72
C ARG A 312 -19.79 6.68 0.50
N TYR A 313 -18.62 7.14 0.95
CA TYR A 313 -17.95 6.59 2.14
C TYR A 313 -18.80 6.78 3.40
N ARG A 314 -19.35 7.98 3.63
CA ARG A 314 -20.22 8.31 4.77
C ARG A 314 -21.46 7.41 4.82
N ARG A 315 -22.12 7.18 3.68
CA ARG A 315 -23.30 6.28 3.60
C ARG A 315 -22.95 4.83 3.90
N ALA A 316 -21.79 4.36 3.46
CA ALA A 316 -21.32 3.01 3.76
C ALA A 316 -21.02 2.79 5.25
N HIS A 317 -20.69 3.86 5.99
CA HIS A 317 -20.25 3.79 7.39
C HIS A 317 -21.25 4.35 8.41
N SER A 318 -22.36 4.97 7.98
CA SER A 318 -23.43 5.40 8.89
C SER A 318 -24.19 4.18 9.45
N GLU A 319 -24.47 4.16 10.76
CA GLU A 319 -25.15 3.04 11.48
C GLU A 319 -26.53 2.67 10.89
N ASP A 320 -27.15 3.57 10.12
CA ASP A 320 -28.37 3.34 9.34
C ASP A 320 -28.12 2.58 8.01
N GLY A 321 -27.12 1.70 7.95
CA GLY A 321 -26.81 0.79 6.84
C GLY A 321 -27.92 -0.23 6.54
N GLY A 322 -29.14 0.26 6.29
CA GLY A 322 -30.22 -0.42 5.62
C GLY A 322 -29.69 -0.98 4.32
N GLY A 323 -29.84 -2.29 4.17
CA GLY A 323 -29.36 -3.02 3.00
C GLY A 323 -29.88 -2.38 1.72
N PHE A 324 -28.97 -2.17 0.78
CA PHE A 324 -29.37 -2.01 -0.61
C PHE A 324 -29.85 -3.38 -1.12
N TYR A 325 -31.13 -3.42 -1.52
CA TYR A 325 -31.68 -4.36 -2.47
C TYR A 325 -31.10 -4.13 -3.86
#